data_AF-A0A7K1TZX9-F1
#
_entry.id   AF-A0A7K1TZX9-F1
#
_cell.length_a   1.000
_cell.length_b   1.000
_cell.length_c   1.000
_cell.angle_alpha   90.00
_cell.angle_beta   90.00
_cell.angle_gamma   90.00
#
_symmetry.space_group_name_H-M   'P 1'
#
loop_
_entity.id
_entity.type
_entity.pdbx_description
1 polymer ?
#
loop_
_entity_poly.entity_id
_entity_poly.type
_entity_poly.pdbx_seq_one_letter_code
_entity_poly.pdbx_strand_id
1 'polypeptide(L)'
;MSTVKLFSNVSYSQPPINLINQFLACYNDMEDVRRIMQEIIDTAMTSPQADSWTREERADAIFFCKLMTQLAEAVMKIYKPYLLAESQ
;
A
#
# COMPACT_ATOMS: atom_id res chain seq x y z
N MET A 1 -20.19 -17.68 14.63
CA MET A 1 -19.04 -16.74 14.57
C MET A 1 -19.01 -16.16 13.16
N SER A 2 -19.13 -14.83 13.07
CA SER A 2 -19.39 -14.11 11.82
C SER A 2 -18.09 -13.88 11.05
N THR A 3 -17.99 -14.47 9.85
CA THR A 3 -16.93 -14.22 8.90
C THR A 3 -17.16 -12.87 8.21
N VAL A 4 -16.20 -11.97 8.43
CA VAL A 4 -15.77 -10.91 7.50
C VAL A 4 -16.86 -9.93 7.00
N LYS A 5 -17.13 -8.88 7.79
CA LYS A 5 -17.71 -7.61 7.32
C LYS A 5 -16.63 -6.52 7.16
N LEU A 6 -15.50 -6.85 6.54
CA LEU A 6 -14.41 -5.88 6.36
C LEU A 6 -14.52 -5.01 5.09
N PHE A 7 -15.48 -5.27 4.21
CA PHE A 7 -15.61 -4.52 2.94
C PHE A 7 -17.02 -3.98 2.64
N SER A 8 -17.97 -4.09 3.57
CA SER A 8 -19.38 -3.73 3.29
C SER A 8 -19.68 -2.23 3.23
N ASN A 9 -18.69 -1.35 3.45
CA ASN A 9 -18.89 0.11 3.51
C ASN A 9 -18.10 0.90 2.45
N VAL A 10 -17.51 0.25 1.44
CA VAL A 10 -16.94 1.00 0.30
C VAL A 10 -18.08 1.33 -0.66
N SER A 11 -18.62 2.54 -0.55
CA SER A 11 -19.52 3.10 -1.55
C SER A 11 -18.74 3.26 -2.85
N TYR A 12 -18.95 2.37 -3.83
CA TYR A 12 -18.40 2.46 -5.21
C TYR A 12 -18.96 3.65 -6.01
N SER A 13 -19.40 4.72 -5.35
CA SER A 13 -19.98 5.92 -5.97
C SER A 13 -18.92 6.86 -6.57
N GLN A 14 -17.64 6.65 -6.25
CA GLN A 14 -16.56 7.49 -6.75
C GLN A 14 -15.87 6.83 -7.96
N PRO A 15 -15.56 7.62 -9.01
CA PRO A 15 -14.73 7.16 -10.12
C PRO A 15 -13.42 6.51 -9.63
N PRO A 16 -12.93 5.43 -10.27
CA PRO A 16 -11.69 4.75 -9.86
C PRO A 16 -10.48 5.68 -9.69
N ILE A 17 -10.42 6.74 -10.50
CA ILE A 17 -9.35 7.75 -10.42
C ILE A 17 -9.33 8.50 -9.09
N ASN A 18 -10.49 8.74 -8.46
CA ASN A 18 -10.55 9.42 -7.16
C ASN A 18 -10.03 8.52 -6.05
N LEU A 19 -10.27 7.20 -6.12
CA LEU A 19 -9.75 6.24 -5.14
C LEU A 19 -8.23 6.10 -5.27
N ILE A 20 -7.71 6.11 -6.50
CA ILE A 20 -6.28 6.06 -6.75
C ILE A 20 -5.61 7.37 -6.30
N ASN A 21 -6.22 8.52 -6.57
CA ASN A 21 -5.73 9.81 -6.08
C ASN A 21 -5.73 9.88 -4.55
N GLN A 22 -6.76 9.35 -3.88
CA GLN A 22 -6.78 9.27 -2.42
C GLN A 22 -5.66 8.38 -1.87
N PHE A 23 -5.42 7.23 -2.49
CA PHE A 23 -4.32 6.35 -2.09
C PHE A 23 -2.96 7.01 -2.32
N LEU A 24 -2.75 7.66 -3.47
CA LEU A 24 -1.51 8.36 -3.78
C LEU A 24 -1.29 9.58 -2.89
N ALA A 25 -2.35 10.29 -2.48
CA ALA A 25 -2.27 11.43 -1.58
C ALA A 25 -1.77 11.07 -0.17
N CYS A 26 -1.77 9.79 0.20
CA CYS A 26 -1.15 9.33 1.44
C CYS A 26 0.39 9.42 1.42
N TYR A 27 1.00 9.68 0.27
CA TYR A 27 2.44 9.67 0.07
C TYR A 27 2.86 10.94 -0.70
N ASN A 28 3.93 11.61 -0.28
CA ASN A 28 4.38 12.81 -1.02
C ASN A 28 5.07 12.42 -2.33
N ASP A 29 5.86 11.36 -2.31
CA ASP A 29 6.54 10.80 -3.48
C ASP A 29 6.81 9.29 -3.33
N MET A 30 7.53 8.71 -4.30
CA MET A 30 7.85 7.29 -4.29
C MET A 30 8.88 6.89 -3.23
N GLU A 31 9.78 7.79 -2.85
CA GLU A 31 10.75 7.51 -1.78
C GLU A 31 10.02 7.40 -0.45
N ASP A 32 8.95 8.18 -0.25
CA ASP A 32 8.07 8.06 0.90
C ASP A 32 7.36 6.69 0.97
N VAL A 33 6.85 6.15 -0.15
CA VAL A 33 6.25 4.81 -0.16
C VAL A 33 7.27 3.75 0.24
N ARG A 34 8.48 3.81 -0.33
CA ARG A 34 9.58 2.88 -0.01
C ARG A 34 9.94 2.95 1.46
N ARG A 35 10.13 4.17 1.98
CA ARG A 35 10.46 4.42 3.37
C ARG A 35 9.38 3.88 4.31
N ILE A 36 8.11 4.16 4.03
CA ILE A 36 6.99 3.71 4.86
C ILE A 36 6.88 2.18 4.85
N MET A 37 6.97 1.54 3.69
CA MET A 37 6.90 0.08 3.59
C MET A 37 8.08 -0.59 4.32
N GLN A 38 9.27 0.01 4.26
CA GLN A 38 10.44 -0.44 5.01
C GLN A 38 10.25 -0.28 6.52
N GLU A 39 9.75 0.88 6.97
CA GLU A 39 9.48 1.13 8.40
C GLU A 39 8.43 0.17 8.96
N ILE A 40 7.40 -0.15 8.18
CA ILE A 40 6.37 -1.12 8.57
C ILE A 40 6.99 -2.49 8.81
N ILE A 41 7.82 -2.98 7.89
CA ILE A 41 8.42 -4.31 8.03
C ILE A 41 9.45 -4.33 9.15
N ASP A 42 10.27 -3.30 9.30
CA ASP A 42 11.27 -3.22 10.36
C ASP A 42 10.57 -3.19 11.73
N THR A 43 9.55 -2.36 11.89
CA THR A 43 8.74 -2.32 13.12
C THR A 43 8.10 -3.67 13.40
N ALA A 44 7.50 -4.31 12.39
CA ALA A 44 6.91 -5.63 12.55
C ALA A 44 7.94 -6.67 13.00
N MET A 45 9.16 -6.65 12.45
CA MET A 45 10.24 -7.57 12.81
C MET A 45 10.81 -7.33 14.22
N THR A 46 10.61 -6.16 14.81
CA THR A 46 10.93 -5.91 16.23
C THR A 46 9.86 -6.40 17.21
N SER A 47 8.69 -6.80 16.71
CA SER A 47 7.57 -7.20 17.55
C SER A 47 7.76 -8.62 18.11
N PRO A 48 7.41 -8.88 19.38
CA PRO A 48 7.32 -10.24 19.92
C PRO A 48 6.36 -11.14 19.14
N GLN A 49 5.41 -10.56 18.40
CA GLN A 49 4.54 -11.33 17.51
C GLN A 49 5.34 -11.95 16.36
N ALA A 50 6.33 -11.23 15.81
CA ALA A 50 7.18 -11.71 14.73
C ALA A 50 8.17 -12.79 15.19
N ASP A 51 8.47 -12.86 16.49
CA ASP A 51 9.25 -13.97 17.08
C ASP A 51 8.54 -15.32 16.93
N SER A 52 7.21 -15.32 16.91
CA SER A 52 6.41 -16.52 16.70
C SER A 52 6.28 -16.95 15.24
N TRP A 53 6.67 -16.09 14.30
CA TRP A 53 6.57 -16.38 12.87
C TRP A 53 7.64 -17.39 12.44
N THR A 54 7.21 -18.30 11.57
CA THR A 54 8.09 -19.14 10.79
C THR A 54 8.97 -18.30 9.85
N ARG A 55 10.00 -18.96 9.31
CA ARG A 55 10.89 -18.31 8.34
C ARG A 55 10.11 -17.88 7.10
N GLU A 56 9.19 -18.72 6.65
CA GLU A 56 8.36 -18.51 5.47
C GLU A 56 7.43 -17.31 5.68
N GLU A 57 6.74 -17.22 6.82
CA GLU A 57 5.87 -16.06 7.14
C GLU A 57 6.65 -14.74 7.19
N ARG A 58 7.87 -14.74 7.72
CA ARG A 58 8.75 -13.56 7.69
C ARG A 58 9.13 -13.18 6.26
N ALA A 59 9.47 -14.17 5.43
CA ALA A 59 9.81 -13.94 4.03
C ALA A 59 8.61 -13.39 3.24
N ASP A 60 7.41 -13.91 3.49
CA ASP A 60 6.17 -13.46 2.87
C ASP A 60 5.84 -12.01 3.26
N ALA A 61 6.02 -11.64 4.53
CA ALA A 61 5.82 -10.26 4.98
C ALA A 61 6.78 -9.28 4.29
N ILE A 62 8.08 -9.63 4.21
CA ILE A 62 9.08 -8.83 3.49
C ILE A 62 8.72 -8.72 2.01
N PHE A 63 8.32 -9.84 1.39
CA PHE A 63 7.97 -9.89 -0.02
C PHE A 63 6.72 -9.07 -0.33
N PHE A 64 5.72 -9.10 0.55
CA PHE A 64 4.51 -8.28 0.45
C PHE A 64 4.85 -6.78 0.43
N CYS A 65 5.64 -6.29 1.40
CA CYS A 65 6.05 -4.88 1.45
C CYS A 65 6.81 -4.44 0.17
N LYS A 66 7.67 -5.32 -0.35
CA LYS A 66 8.36 -5.10 -1.62
C LYS A 66 7.39 -5.02 -2.80
N LEU A 67 6.45 -5.96 -2.93
CA LEU A 67 5.47 -5.97 -4.01
C LEU A 67 4.54 -4.76 -3.96
N MET A 68 4.10 -4.35 -2.76
CA MET A 68 3.27 -3.16 -2.58
C MET A 68 3.97 -1.89 -3.04
N THR A 69 5.27 -1.77 -2.75
CA THR A 69 6.10 -0.67 -3.25
C THR A 69 6.14 -0.66 -4.79
N GLN A 70 6.40 -1.81 -5.41
CA GLN A 70 6.44 -1.93 -6.87
C GLN A 70 5.10 -1.62 -7.53
N LEU A 71 4.00 -2.06 -6.91
CA LEU A 71 2.65 -1.76 -7.38
C LEU A 71 2.37 -0.26 -7.34
N ALA A 72 2.70 0.41 -6.22
CA ALA A 72 2.54 1.86 -6.10
C ALA A 72 3.37 2.62 -7.16
N GLU A 73 4.61 2.18 -7.42
CA GLU A 73 5.44 2.74 -8.49
C GLU A 73 4.80 2.60 -9.87
N ALA A 74 4.27 1.42 -10.18
CA ALA A 74 3.62 1.16 -11.46
C ALA A 74 2.37 2.04 -11.64
N VAL A 75 1.55 2.16 -10.59
CA VAL A 75 0.36 3.02 -10.59
C VAL A 75 0.76 4.48 -10.78
N MET A 76 1.74 4.99 -10.04
CA MET A 76 2.20 6.38 -10.17
C MET A 76 2.76 6.68 -11.56
N LYS A 77 3.54 5.78 -12.16
CA LYS A 77 4.08 5.98 -13.51
C LYS A 77 2.98 6.13 -14.56
N ILE A 78 1.89 5.37 -14.42
CA ILE A 78 0.73 5.46 -15.32
C ILE A 78 -0.09 6.72 -15.02
N TYR A 79 -0.29 7.06 -13.74
CA TYR A 79 -1.21 8.13 -13.33
C TYR A 79 -0.63 9.54 -13.31
N LYS A 80 0.67 9.71 -13.05
CA LYS A 80 1.33 11.03 -12.98
C LYS A 80 1.12 11.89 -14.25
N PRO A 81 1.15 11.33 -15.48
CA PRO A 81 0.78 12.07 -16.69
C PRO A 81 -0.66 12.60 -16.71
N TYR A 82 -1.63 11.85 -16.16
CA TYR A 82 -3.04 12.27 -16.11
C TYR A 82 -3.26 13.40 -15.11
N LEU A 83 -2.60 13.34 -13.95
CA LEU A 83 -2.64 14.41 -12.94
C LEU A 83 -2.10 15.74 -13.46
N LEU A 84 -1.03 15.70 -14.27
CA LEU A 84 -0.46 16.90 -14.87
C LEU A 84 -1.34 17.47 -15.99
N ALA A 85 -2.07 16.62 -16.72
CA ALA A 85 -2.97 17.01 -17.80
C ALA A 85 -4.27 17.68 -17.30
N GLU A 86 -4.77 17.32 -16.11
CA GLU A 86 -5.95 17.96 -15.48
C GLU A 86 -5.65 19.33 -14.85
N SER A 87 -4.37 19.69 -14.72
CA SER A 87 -3.91 20.95 -14.12
C SER A 87 -3.60 22.07 -15.13
N GLN A 88 -3.94 21.86 -16.41
CA GLN A 88 -3.83 22.82 -17.52
C GLN A 88 -5.22 23.20 -18.04
#